data_AF-A0A1C3IIC2-F1
#
_entry.id   AF-A0A1C3IIC2-F1
#
_cell.length_a   1.000
_cell.length_b   1.000
_cell.length_c   1.000
_cell.angle_alpha   90.00
_cell.angle_beta   90.00
_cell.angle_gamma   90.00
#
_symmetry.space_group_name_H-M   'P 1'
#
loop_
_entity.id
_entity.type
_entity.pdbx_description
1 polymer ?
#
loop_
_entity_poly.entity_id
_entity_poly.type
_entity_poly.pdbx_seq_one_letter_code
_entity_poly.pdbx_strand_id
1 'polypeptide(L)'
;MVLVMVLLLAKQIITLYHAVQKTLTKDQHALVNLKNFNRVITVSIPQLIVISKICLATGARISEALTLTRSQVAEFKLTYTKTKGKRNRSVPISPALYQEILDIAVSNHKIFNTSYKDAWRYIKRALPEHVPSGQATPVLRHTFASHFMMNKGDILVLQRILGHTKIEQTMAYSHFAPEHLIQAVHLNPLEN
;
A
#
# COMPACT_ATOMS: atom_id res chain seq x y z
N MET A 1 -21.85 7.97 -10.70
CA MET A 1 -20.93 8.80 -9.86
C MET A 1 -19.75 8.03 -9.26
N VAL A 2 -19.92 6.80 -8.76
CA VAL A 2 -18.80 6.02 -8.16
C VAL A 2 -17.72 5.62 -9.19
N LEU A 3 -18.11 5.26 -10.42
CA LEU A 3 -17.19 4.80 -11.48
C LEU A 3 -16.23 5.90 -11.98
N VAL A 4 -16.70 7.16 -12.05
CA VAL A 4 -15.88 8.31 -12.48
C VAL A 4 -14.84 8.68 -11.41
N MET A 5 -15.19 8.55 -10.12
CA MET A 5 -14.24 8.69 -9.02
C MET A 5 -13.15 7.61 -9.06
N VAL A 6 -13.49 6.37 -9.39
CA VAL A 6 -12.53 5.26 -9.41
C VAL A 6 -11.54 5.37 -10.58
N LEU A 7 -11.97 5.86 -11.75
CA LEU A 7 -11.09 6.16 -12.89
C LEU A 7 -10.17 7.36 -12.63
N LEU A 8 -10.68 8.42 -11.98
CA LEU A 8 -9.87 9.55 -11.53
C LEU A 8 -8.86 9.12 -10.46
N LEU A 9 -9.28 8.26 -9.53
CA LEU A 9 -8.43 7.68 -8.51
C LEU A 9 -7.35 6.81 -9.12
N ALA A 10 -7.64 5.96 -10.11
CA ALA A 10 -6.64 5.12 -10.77
C ALA A 10 -5.55 5.93 -11.48
N LYS A 11 -5.93 7.01 -12.18
CA LYS A 11 -4.99 7.93 -12.85
C LYS A 11 -4.18 8.71 -11.81
N GLN A 12 -4.83 9.19 -10.74
CA GLN A 12 -4.16 9.82 -9.59
C GLN A 12 -3.28 8.86 -8.80
N ILE A 13 -3.62 7.57 -8.76
CA ILE A 13 -2.90 6.50 -8.07
C ILE A 13 -1.64 6.12 -8.82
N ILE A 14 -1.68 6.09 -10.16
CA ILE A 14 -0.50 5.93 -11.02
C ILE A 14 0.37 7.18 -10.93
N THR A 15 -0.21 8.38 -10.99
CA THR A 15 0.52 9.64 -10.76
C THR A 15 1.11 9.70 -9.35
N LEU A 16 0.42 9.19 -8.33
CA LEU A 16 0.88 9.11 -6.95
C LEU A 16 1.95 8.03 -6.79
N TYR A 17 1.81 6.89 -7.47
CA TYR A 17 2.84 5.87 -7.54
C TYR A 17 4.10 6.46 -8.16
N HIS A 18 4.02 7.14 -9.31
CA HIS A 18 5.16 7.81 -9.91
C HIS A 18 5.66 9.00 -9.09
N ALA A 19 4.81 9.75 -8.39
CA ALA A 19 5.22 10.86 -7.53
C ALA A 19 5.90 10.35 -6.25
N VAL A 20 5.38 9.29 -5.63
CA VAL A 20 6.00 8.59 -4.49
C VAL A 20 7.29 7.95 -4.95
N GLN A 21 7.31 7.20 -6.05
CA GLN A 21 8.54 6.62 -6.63
C GLN A 21 9.56 7.71 -6.98
N LYS A 22 9.17 8.84 -7.58
CA LYS A 22 10.04 9.99 -7.89
C LYS A 22 10.53 10.71 -6.62
N THR A 23 9.70 10.82 -5.59
CA THR A 23 10.09 11.34 -4.26
C THR A 23 11.06 10.39 -3.56
N LEU A 24 10.92 9.09 -3.77
CA LEU A 24 11.79 8.05 -3.23
C LEU A 24 13.10 7.88 -4.03
N THR A 25 13.13 8.24 -5.33
CA THR A 25 14.27 7.98 -6.23
C THR A 25 15.06 9.21 -6.65
N LYS A 26 14.50 10.44 -6.64
CA LYS A 26 15.16 11.56 -7.31
C LYS A 26 15.53 12.79 -6.50
N ASP A 27 15.03 13.05 -5.29
CA ASP A 27 15.32 14.35 -4.68
C ASP A 27 15.39 14.35 -3.15
N GLN A 28 16.62 14.40 -2.65
CA GLN A 28 16.91 15.08 -1.38
C GLN A 28 16.43 16.56 -1.38
N HIS A 29 16.04 17.12 -2.53
CA HIS A 29 15.50 18.47 -2.67
C HIS A 29 13.99 18.62 -2.39
N ALA A 30 13.16 17.58 -2.52
CA ALA A 30 11.80 17.64 -1.98
C ALA A 30 11.81 17.71 -0.43
N LEU A 31 12.88 17.21 0.19
CA LEU A 31 13.17 17.39 1.61
C LEU A 31 13.50 18.85 1.97
N VAL A 32 13.91 19.70 1.00
CA VAL A 32 14.18 21.14 1.22
C VAL A 32 12.88 21.94 1.36
N ASN A 33 11.80 21.57 0.66
CA ASN A 33 10.48 22.17 0.92
C ASN A 33 9.85 21.72 2.25
N LEU A 34 10.33 20.61 2.83
CA LEU A 34 10.04 20.24 4.23
C LEU A 34 10.90 21.03 5.24
N LYS A 35 12.05 21.58 4.83
CA LYS A 35 12.92 22.42 5.68
C LYS A 35 12.44 23.86 5.81
N ASN A 36 11.67 24.39 4.87
CA ASN A 36 11.25 25.79 4.84
C ASN A 36 10.07 26.16 5.77
N PHE A 37 9.60 25.25 6.62
CA PHE A 37 8.57 25.58 7.61
C PHE A 37 9.00 25.15 9.01
N ASN A 38 9.42 26.16 9.77
CA ASN A 38 9.96 26.12 11.13
C ASN A 38 8.89 25.72 12.19
N ARG A 39 8.27 24.54 12.02
CA ARG A 39 7.45 23.87 13.03
C ARG A 39 7.84 22.39 13.08
N VAL A 40 8.87 22.13 13.88
CA VAL A 40 9.17 20.88 14.61
C VAL A 40 8.41 19.65 14.08
N ILE A 41 8.90 19.07 12.99
CA ILE A 41 8.53 17.70 12.61
C ILE A 41 9.59 16.79 13.25
N THR A 42 9.37 16.36 14.48
CA THR A 42 10.15 15.30 15.17
C THR A 42 9.87 13.89 14.58
N VAL A 43 9.49 13.81 13.31
CA VAL A 43 9.03 12.57 12.66
C VAL A 43 10.12 12.06 11.73
N SER A 44 10.49 10.78 11.90
CA SER A 44 11.49 10.13 11.06
C SER A 44 10.95 9.92 9.64
N ILE A 45 11.45 10.71 8.67
CA ILE A 45 11.11 10.57 7.25
C ILE A 45 11.41 9.16 6.71
N PRO A 46 12.55 8.52 7.04
CA PRO A 46 12.80 7.15 6.62
C PRO A 46 11.73 6.15 7.09
N GLN A 47 11.20 6.30 8.32
CA GLN A 47 10.10 5.44 8.80
C GLN A 47 8.84 5.63 7.95
N LEU A 48 8.47 6.88 7.64
CA LEU A 48 7.31 7.19 6.81
C LEU A 48 7.41 6.59 5.40
N ILE A 49 8.61 6.60 4.83
CA ILE A 49 8.92 5.97 3.55
C ILE A 49 8.69 4.45 3.63
N VAL A 50 9.28 3.78 4.62
CA VAL A 50 9.15 2.32 4.77
C VAL A 50 7.69 1.92 5.05
N ILE A 51 6.96 2.67 5.88
CA ILE A 51 5.52 2.46 6.11
C ILE A 51 4.74 2.53 4.79
N SER A 52 5.04 3.51 3.94
CA SER A 52 4.38 3.68 2.65
C SER A 52 4.71 2.53 1.70
N LYS A 53 5.98 2.10 1.65
CA LYS A 53 6.42 0.93 0.88
C LYS A 53 5.71 -0.34 1.32
N ILE A 54 5.56 -0.59 2.63
CA ILE A 54 4.81 -1.74 3.17
C ILE A 54 3.36 -1.73 2.66
N CYS A 55 2.68 -0.58 2.73
CA CYS A 55 1.29 -0.47 2.27
C CYS A 55 1.19 -0.74 0.76
N LEU A 56 2.10 -0.17 -0.03
CA LEU A 56 2.16 -0.35 -1.49
C LEU A 56 2.59 -1.74 -1.92
N ALA A 57 3.35 -2.47 -1.10
CA ALA A 57 3.81 -3.83 -1.41
C ALA A 57 2.82 -4.91 -0.97
N THR A 58 1.97 -4.63 0.04
CA THR A 58 1.16 -5.69 0.68
C THR A 58 -0.33 -5.38 0.81
N GLY A 59 -0.78 -4.19 0.41
CA GLY A 59 -2.18 -3.76 0.59
C GLY A 59 -2.59 -3.57 2.06
N ALA A 60 -1.61 -3.45 2.97
CA ALA A 60 -1.85 -3.15 4.37
C ALA A 60 -2.52 -1.79 4.54
N ARG A 61 -3.38 -1.66 5.56
CA ARG A 61 -3.81 -0.34 6.04
C ARG A 61 -2.62 0.34 6.71
N ILE A 62 -2.55 1.66 6.66
CA ILE A 62 -1.49 2.42 7.35
C ILE A 62 -1.40 2.06 8.84
N SER A 63 -2.55 1.88 9.51
CA SER A 63 -2.58 1.46 10.91
C SER A 63 -2.00 0.06 11.13
N GLU A 64 -2.24 -0.87 10.21
CA GLU A 64 -1.65 -2.23 10.26
C GLU A 64 -0.14 -2.16 10.05
N ALA A 65 0.34 -1.36 9.09
CA ALA A 65 1.76 -1.18 8.84
C ALA A 65 2.48 -0.52 10.03
N LEU A 66 1.92 0.56 10.58
CA LEU A 66 2.47 1.27 11.74
C LEU A 66 2.59 0.41 13.00
N THR A 67 1.67 -0.53 13.18
CA THR A 67 1.60 -1.38 14.37
C THR A 67 2.28 -2.73 14.19
N LEU A 68 2.96 -2.95 13.06
CA LEU A 68 3.79 -4.14 12.86
C LEU A 68 4.87 -4.23 13.95
N THR A 69 5.01 -5.43 14.50
CA THR A 69 6.05 -5.79 15.46
C THR A 69 7.12 -6.67 14.80
N ARG A 70 8.31 -6.74 15.40
CA ARG A 70 9.41 -7.62 14.93
C ARG A 70 8.98 -9.07 14.77
N SER A 71 8.17 -9.59 15.69
CA SER A 71 7.64 -10.96 15.63
C SER A 71 6.76 -11.25 14.40
N GLN A 72 6.23 -10.19 13.77
CA GLN A 72 5.38 -10.27 12.58
C GLN A 72 6.17 -10.12 11.28
N VAL A 73 7.49 -9.91 11.36
CA VAL A 73 8.41 -9.81 10.24
C VAL A 73 9.23 -11.08 10.19
N ALA A 74 8.79 -12.02 9.37
CA ALA A 74 9.59 -13.20 9.01
C ALA A 74 10.37 -12.89 7.73
N GLU A 75 11.38 -13.70 7.43
CA GLU A 75 12.14 -13.59 6.19
C GLU A 75 11.18 -13.55 4.99
N PHE A 76 11.27 -12.44 4.25
CA PHE A 76 10.48 -12.14 3.05
C PHE A 76 8.95 -12.22 3.21
N LYS A 77 8.43 -12.06 4.44
CA LYS A 77 7.00 -12.19 4.71
C LYS A 77 6.54 -11.36 5.91
N LEU A 78 5.46 -10.61 5.71
CA LEU A 78 4.80 -9.85 6.78
C LEU A 78 3.51 -10.54 7.21
N THR A 79 3.30 -10.67 8.53
CA THR A 79 2.10 -11.31 9.09
C THR A 79 1.25 -10.30 9.85
N TYR A 80 0.07 -10.01 9.32
CA TYR A 80 -0.90 -9.11 9.94
C TYR A 80 -1.84 -9.90 10.84
N THR A 81 -1.84 -9.58 12.13
CA THR A 81 -2.70 -10.20 13.14
C THR A 81 -3.69 -9.17 13.70
N LYS A 82 -4.76 -9.62 14.38
CA LYS A 82 -5.73 -8.74 15.06
C LYS A 82 -6.32 -7.64 14.17
N THR A 83 -6.52 -7.96 12.89
CA THR A 83 -7.09 -7.02 11.92
C THR A 83 -8.56 -6.74 12.26
N LYS A 84 -9.10 -5.59 11.82
CA LYS A 84 -10.53 -5.23 12.01
C LYS A 84 -11.50 -6.32 11.51
N GLY A 85 -11.06 -7.22 10.62
CA GLY A 85 -11.80 -8.37 10.10
C GLY A 85 -11.50 -9.72 10.79
N LYS A 86 -10.73 -9.73 11.89
CA LYS A 86 -10.35 -10.92 12.69
C LYS A 86 -9.63 -12.05 11.93
N ARG A 87 -9.19 -11.84 10.68
CA ARG A 87 -8.38 -12.82 9.96
C ARG A 87 -6.91 -12.43 9.97
N ASN A 88 -6.09 -13.38 10.39
CA ASN A 88 -4.65 -13.30 10.22
C ASN A 88 -4.34 -13.57 8.76
N ARG A 89 -3.37 -12.84 8.21
CA ARG A 89 -2.89 -13.06 6.85
C ARG A 89 -1.40 -12.80 6.79
N SER A 90 -0.73 -13.54 5.92
CA SER A 90 0.68 -13.31 5.63
C SER A 90 0.83 -12.93 4.16
N VAL A 91 1.65 -11.92 3.90
CA VAL A 91 1.90 -11.40 2.55
C VAL A 91 3.40 -11.43 2.28
N PRO A 92 3.85 -12.09 1.21
CA PRO A 92 5.25 -12.07 0.80
C PRO A 92 5.73 -10.64 0.49
N ILE A 93 7.00 -10.37 0.74
CA ILE A 93 7.69 -9.12 0.41
C ILE A 93 9.05 -9.42 -0.21
N SER A 94 9.62 -8.44 -0.92
CA SER A 94 10.96 -8.60 -1.51
C SER A 94 12.06 -8.62 -0.44
N PRO A 95 13.22 -9.23 -0.74
CA PRO A 95 14.40 -9.15 0.13
C PRO A 95 14.84 -7.73 0.46
N ALA A 96 14.78 -6.83 -0.52
CA ALA A 96 15.10 -5.42 -0.33
C ALA A 96 14.18 -4.75 0.72
N LEU A 97 12.86 -4.94 0.60
CA LEU A 97 11.92 -4.37 1.57
C LEU A 97 12.07 -5.01 2.95
N TYR A 98 12.35 -6.31 3.01
CA TYR A 98 12.64 -6.98 4.27
C TYR A 98 13.83 -6.32 4.99
N GLN A 99 14.95 -6.10 4.29
CA GLN A 99 16.12 -5.45 4.85
C GLN A 99 15.83 -4.01 5.31
N GLU A 100 15.16 -3.20 4.50
CA GLU A 100 14.78 -1.82 4.88
C GLU A 100 13.94 -1.76 6.16
N ILE A 101 13.08 -2.76 6.40
CA ILE A 101 12.28 -2.88 7.62
C ILE A 101 13.17 -3.20 8.83
N LEU A 102 14.22 -4.02 8.65
CA LEU A 102 15.14 -4.34 9.74
C LEU A 102 16.01 -3.14 10.10
N ASP A 103 16.51 -2.42 9.11
CA ASP A 103 17.41 -1.28 9.29
C ASP A 103 16.76 -0.12 10.05
N ILE A 104 15.44 0.04 9.90
CA ILE A 104 14.69 1.11 10.57
C ILE A 104 14.08 0.70 11.92
N ALA A 105 14.20 -0.57 12.31
CA ALA A 105 13.57 -1.08 13.52
C ALA A 105 14.14 -0.39 14.77
N VAL A 106 13.28 0.22 15.57
CA VAL A 106 13.71 0.96 16.78
C VAL A 106 14.04 0.06 17.97
N SER A 107 13.66 -1.21 17.93
CA SER A 107 13.93 -2.19 19.00
C SER A 107 13.66 -3.63 18.54
N ASN A 108 13.95 -4.59 19.42
CA ASN A 108 13.60 -6.01 19.22
C ASN A 108 12.09 -6.31 19.23
N HIS A 109 11.24 -5.31 19.52
CA HIS A 109 9.78 -5.48 19.53
C HIS A 109 9.08 -4.54 18.54
N LYS A 110 9.29 -3.23 18.67
CA LYS A 110 8.69 -2.20 17.81
C LYS A 110 9.57 -1.93 16.59
N ILE A 111 8.94 -1.85 15.42
CA ILE A 111 9.60 -1.44 14.18
C ILE A 111 9.61 0.09 14.09
N PHE A 112 8.45 0.72 14.24
CA PHE A 112 8.27 2.16 14.06
C PHE A 112 8.08 2.88 15.40
N ASN A 113 8.57 4.11 15.48
CA ASN A 113 8.24 5.08 16.53
C ASN A 113 7.58 6.32 15.89
N THR A 114 6.57 6.08 15.07
CA THR A 114 5.83 7.10 14.33
C THR A 114 4.36 7.04 14.72
N SER A 115 3.75 8.19 14.98
CA SER A 115 2.31 8.24 15.30
C SER A 115 1.46 8.12 14.03
N TYR A 116 0.24 7.59 14.17
CA TYR A 116 -0.73 7.55 13.07
C TYR A 116 -1.02 8.94 12.50
N LYS A 117 -1.13 9.96 13.37
CA LYS A 117 -1.39 11.35 12.97
C LYS A 117 -0.29 11.89 12.09
N ASP A 118 0.96 11.54 12.37
CA ASP A 118 2.11 11.99 11.59
C ASP A 118 2.19 11.29 10.24
N ALA A 119 1.99 9.97 10.22
CA ALA A 119 1.90 9.20 8.98
C ALA A 119 0.77 9.72 8.07
N TRP A 120 -0.42 9.94 8.65
CA TRP A 120 -1.55 10.51 7.92
C TRP A 120 -1.24 11.90 7.38
N ARG A 121 -0.62 12.78 8.19
CA ARG A 121 -0.29 14.14 7.76
C ARG A 121 0.73 14.13 6.63
N TYR A 122 1.73 13.25 6.69
CA TYR A 122 2.71 13.07 5.62
C TYR A 122 2.04 12.61 4.32
N ILE A 123 1.23 11.54 4.38
CA ILE A 123 0.54 11.00 3.19
C ILE A 123 -0.43 12.04 2.62
N LYS A 124 -1.20 12.72 3.47
CA LYS A 124 -2.10 13.80 3.04
C LYS A 124 -1.35 14.91 2.31
N ARG A 125 -0.17 15.32 2.79
CA ARG A 125 0.65 16.35 2.13
C ARG A 125 1.29 15.88 0.83
N ALA A 126 1.54 14.59 0.69
CA ALA A 126 2.05 13.99 -0.54
C ALA A 126 0.94 13.78 -1.59
N LEU A 127 -0.33 13.86 -1.20
CA LEU A 127 -1.46 13.73 -2.11
C LEU A 127 -1.78 15.06 -2.83
N PRO A 128 -2.25 14.99 -4.08
CA PRO A 128 -2.78 16.17 -4.77
C PRO A 128 -3.94 16.82 -4.00
N GLU A 129 -4.07 18.15 -4.09
CA GLU A 129 -5.08 18.93 -3.34
C GLU A 129 -6.53 18.51 -3.62
N HIS A 130 -6.80 17.98 -4.81
CA HIS A 130 -8.12 17.51 -5.21
C HIS A 130 -8.51 16.15 -4.60
N VAL A 131 -7.61 15.45 -3.91
CA VAL A 131 -7.92 14.19 -3.23
C VAL A 131 -8.58 14.50 -1.88
N PRO A 132 -9.82 14.04 -1.62
CA PRO A 132 -10.49 14.31 -0.35
C PRO A 132 -9.69 13.78 0.85
N SER A 133 -9.64 14.56 1.94
CA SER A 133 -8.85 14.23 3.13
C SER A 133 -9.18 12.87 3.76
N GLY A 134 -10.43 12.39 3.60
CA GLY A 134 -10.87 11.07 4.06
C GLY A 134 -10.23 9.90 3.30
N GLN A 135 -9.69 10.14 2.09
CA GLN A 135 -9.09 9.11 1.25
C GLN A 135 -7.59 8.95 1.43
N ALA A 136 -6.95 9.82 2.23
CA ALA A 136 -5.52 9.73 2.49
C ALA A 136 -5.11 8.41 3.18
N THR A 137 -6.02 7.79 3.92
CA THR A 137 -5.71 6.57 4.67
C THR A 137 -5.79 5.29 3.84
N PRO A 138 -6.81 5.08 2.98
CA PRO A 138 -6.87 3.89 2.15
C PRO A 138 -6.12 4.04 0.81
N VAL A 139 -5.65 5.23 0.41
CA VAL A 139 -5.09 5.46 -0.93
C VAL A 139 -4.01 4.44 -1.31
N LEU A 140 -3.04 4.17 -0.45
CA LEU A 140 -1.93 3.25 -0.74
C LEU A 140 -2.42 1.80 -0.91
N ARG A 141 -3.45 1.40 -0.14
CA ARG A 141 -4.07 0.09 -0.26
C ARG A 141 -4.87 -0.03 -1.56
N HIS A 142 -5.62 1.01 -1.94
CA HIS A 142 -6.28 1.05 -3.25
C HIS A 142 -5.25 1.03 -4.37
N THR A 143 -4.14 1.74 -4.24
CA THR A 143 -3.03 1.70 -5.20
C THR A 143 -2.51 0.30 -5.42
N PHE A 144 -2.17 -0.41 -4.34
CA PHE A 144 -1.74 -1.81 -4.42
C PHE A 144 -2.79 -2.67 -5.13
N ALA A 145 -4.05 -2.60 -4.70
CA ALA A 145 -5.11 -3.45 -5.21
C ALA A 145 -5.42 -3.21 -6.69
N SER A 146 -5.52 -1.95 -7.12
CA SER A 146 -5.69 -1.59 -8.52
C SER A 146 -4.52 -2.07 -9.37
N HIS A 147 -3.29 -1.78 -8.94
CA HIS A 147 -2.09 -2.17 -9.67
C HIS A 147 -1.93 -3.70 -9.76
N PHE A 148 -2.30 -4.42 -8.71
CA PHE A 148 -2.33 -5.89 -8.71
C PHE A 148 -3.28 -6.44 -9.77
N MET A 149 -4.51 -5.90 -9.87
CA MET A 149 -5.47 -6.33 -10.89
C MET A 149 -5.08 -5.91 -12.31
N MET A 150 -4.53 -4.71 -12.49
CA MET A 150 -4.00 -4.25 -13.79
C MET A 150 -2.91 -5.19 -14.32
N ASN A 151 -2.10 -5.77 -13.42
CA ASN A 151 -1.05 -6.73 -13.75
C ASN A 151 -1.53 -8.18 -13.79
N LYS A 152 -2.80 -8.41 -14.14
CA LYS A 152 -3.41 -9.75 -14.31
C LYS A 152 -3.41 -10.59 -13.02
N GLY A 153 -3.41 -9.96 -11.86
CA GLY A 153 -3.52 -10.65 -10.59
C GLY A 153 -4.89 -11.32 -10.41
N ASP A 154 -4.91 -12.45 -9.71
CA ASP A 154 -6.13 -13.19 -9.37
C ASP A 154 -6.92 -12.47 -8.26
N ILE A 155 -8.21 -12.21 -8.50
CA ILE A 155 -9.09 -11.49 -7.58
C ILE A 155 -9.29 -12.21 -6.23
N LEU A 156 -9.27 -13.54 -6.21
CA LEU A 156 -9.34 -14.36 -5.00
C LEU A 156 -8.03 -14.27 -4.21
N VAL A 157 -6.89 -14.22 -4.89
CA VAL A 157 -5.59 -13.95 -4.27
C VAL A 157 -5.59 -12.55 -3.66
N LEU A 158 -6.08 -11.54 -4.39
CA LEU A 158 -6.20 -10.18 -3.88
C LEU A 158 -7.10 -10.11 -2.64
N GLN A 159 -8.23 -10.80 -2.64
CA GLN A 159 -9.13 -10.88 -1.48
C GLN A 159 -8.38 -11.39 -0.23
N ARG A 160 -7.58 -12.45 -0.39
CA ARG A 160 -6.76 -13.03 0.69
C ARG A 160 -5.67 -12.06 1.16
N ILE A 161 -4.97 -11.41 0.24
CA ILE A 161 -3.94 -10.39 0.55
C ILE A 161 -4.53 -9.20 1.30
N LEU A 162 -5.70 -8.73 0.90
CA LEU A 162 -6.39 -7.61 1.55
C LEU A 162 -7.07 -8.02 2.86
N GLY A 163 -7.29 -9.31 3.08
CA GLY A 163 -8.02 -9.85 4.23
C GLY A 163 -9.50 -9.47 4.22
N HIS A 164 -10.11 -9.42 3.03
CA HIS A 164 -11.55 -9.19 2.88
C HIS A 164 -12.33 -10.46 3.20
N THR A 165 -13.35 -10.35 4.05
CA THR A 165 -14.20 -11.49 4.44
C THR A 165 -15.12 -11.92 3.31
N LYS A 166 -15.53 -10.95 2.50
CA LYS A 166 -16.54 -11.06 1.46
C LYS A 166 -15.91 -10.65 0.13
N ILE A 167 -16.11 -11.45 -0.92
CA ILE A 167 -15.50 -11.19 -2.23
C ILE A 167 -16.01 -9.87 -2.82
N GLU A 168 -17.25 -9.50 -2.50
CA GLU A 168 -17.92 -8.26 -2.92
C GLU A 168 -17.11 -7.01 -2.54
N GLN A 169 -16.36 -7.06 -1.44
CA GLN A 169 -15.47 -5.97 -1.03
C GLN A 169 -14.30 -5.79 -2.00
N THR A 170 -13.80 -6.91 -2.56
CA THR A 170 -12.69 -6.93 -3.52
C THR A 170 -13.18 -6.70 -4.94
N MET A 171 -14.43 -7.03 -5.26
CA MET A 171 -15.02 -6.78 -6.59
C MET A 171 -14.99 -5.31 -7.00
N ALA A 172 -14.85 -4.38 -6.05
CA ALA A 172 -14.59 -2.97 -6.34
C ALA A 172 -13.35 -2.74 -7.25
N TYR A 173 -12.41 -3.69 -7.33
CA TYR A 173 -11.22 -3.62 -8.17
C TYR A 173 -11.30 -4.45 -9.46
N SER A 174 -12.37 -5.22 -9.70
CA SER A 174 -12.43 -6.18 -10.81
C SER A 174 -12.36 -5.52 -12.19
N HIS A 175 -12.88 -4.31 -12.33
CA HIS A 175 -12.84 -3.54 -13.59
C HIS A 175 -11.43 -3.08 -14.00
N PHE A 176 -10.42 -3.24 -13.13
CA PHE A 176 -9.02 -3.06 -13.48
C PHE A 176 -8.40 -4.31 -14.10
N ALA A 177 -9.07 -5.47 -14.02
CA ALA A 177 -8.62 -6.66 -14.68
C ALA A 177 -8.74 -6.48 -16.20
N PRO A 178 -7.70 -6.79 -16.98
CA PRO A 178 -7.81 -6.81 -18.43
C PRO A 178 -8.85 -7.84 -18.90
N GLU A 179 -9.57 -7.52 -19.98
CA GLU A 179 -10.53 -8.45 -20.58
C GLU A 179 -9.82 -9.65 -21.21
N HIS A 180 -10.25 -10.85 -20.84
CA HIS A 180 -9.55 -12.10 -21.14
C HIS A 180 -10.48 -13.21 -21.60
N LEU A 181 -11.63 -12.90 -22.18
CA LEU A 181 -12.59 -13.92 -22.63
C LEU A 181 -11.96 -14.94 -23.59
N ILE A 182 -10.96 -14.53 -24.38
CA ILE A 182 -10.22 -15.43 -25.27
C ILE A 182 -9.42 -16.52 -24.53
N GLN A 183 -9.06 -16.32 -23.26
CA GLN A 183 -8.37 -17.34 -22.46
C GLN A 183 -9.22 -18.60 -22.26
N ALA A 184 -10.55 -18.51 -22.38
CA ALA A 184 -11.42 -19.69 -22.32
C ALA A 184 -11.09 -20.71 -23.43
N VAL A 185 -10.59 -20.26 -24.58
CA VAL A 185 -10.15 -21.16 -25.66
C VAL A 185 -8.86 -21.90 -25.27
N HIS A 186 -7.96 -21.27 -24.52
CA HIS A 186 -6.67 -21.86 -24.17
C HIS A 186 -6.65 -22.63 -22.85
N LEU A 187 -7.65 -22.43 -21.99
CA LEU A 187 -7.71 -23.03 -20.64
C LEU A 187 -8.80 -24.11 -20.51
N ASN A 188 -9.57 -24.37 -21.57
CA ASN A 188 -10.58 -25.43 -21.55
C ASN A 188 -9.91 -26.82 -21.66
N PRO A 189 -10.57 -27.88 -21.15
CA PRO A 189 -9.98 -29.22 -21.13
C PRO A 189 -9.89 -29.91 -22.50
N LEU A 190 -10.40 -29.32 -23.59
CA LEU A 190 -10.37 -29.90 -24.94
C LEU A 190 -9.13 -29.45 -25.74
N GLU A 191 -8.46 -28.38 -25.32
CA GLU A 191 -7.33 -27.76 -26.01
C GLU A 191 -5.99 -27.96 -25.26
N ASN A 192 -5.86 -29.03 -24.46
CA ASN A 192 -4.63 -29.43 -23.74
C ASN A 192 -4.06 -30.76 -24.21
#